data_AF-A0A220VHH8-F1
#
_entry.id   AF-A0A220VHH8-F1
#
_cell.length_a   1.000
_cell.length_b   1.000
_cell.length_c   1.000
_cell.angle_alpha   90.00
_cell.angle_beta   90.00
_cell.angle_gamma   90.00
#
_symmetry.space_group_name_H-M   'P 1'
#
loop_
_entity.id
_entity.type
_entity.pdbx_description
1 polymer ?
#
loop_
_entity_poly.entity_id
_entity_poly.type
_entity_poly.pdbx_seq_one_letter_code
_entity_poly.pdbx_strand_id
1 'polypeptide(L)'
;MFSLKILILIGSLIVFIIFFKIFRKKNIFGLQGKLVYLDEGKKSKTFVNHKFKIIAKPDFIFKHWWGQFYMIEHKESYREPSRADIVQVKAALIAVRSEIPSLKKYIYQLKKVYIDITLKRVREGFSKKYQPIIN
;
A
#
# COMPACT_ATOMS: atom_id res chain seq x y z
N MET A 1 22.42 6.79 -45.60
CA MET A 1 21.55 5.83 -44.89
C MET A 1 21.67 5.85 -43.35
N PHE A 2 22.71 6.46 -42.74
CA PHE A 2 22.85 6.50 -41.27
C PHE A 2 21.94 7.52 -40.57
N SER A 3 21.57 8.61 -41.25
CA SER A 3 20.83 9.74 -40.67
C SER A 3 19.44 9.37 -40.15
N LEU A 4 18.71 8.47 -40.83
CA LEU A 4 17.39 8.03 -40.41
C LEU A 4 17.45 7.14 -39.15
N LYS A 5 18.45 6.26 -39.06
CA LYS A 5 18.66 5.39 -37.89
C LYS A 5 19.01 6.21 -36.64
N ILE A 6 19.82 7.25 -36.81
CA ILE A 6 20.16 8.20 -35.74
C ILE A 6 18.91 8.95 -35.26
N LEU A 7 18.07 9.42 -36.18
CA LEU A 7 16.84 10.12 -35.82
C LEU A 7 15.87 9.21 -35.02
N ILE A 8 15.74 7.95 -35.41
CA ILE A 8 14.91 6.95 -34.71
C ILE A 8 15.47 6.66 -33.31
N LEU A 9 16.79 6.53 -33.17
CA LEU A 9 17.46 6.32 -31.88
C LEU A 9 17.26 7.51 -30.93
N ILE A 10 17.38 8.74 -31.45
CA ILE A 10 17.16 9.95 -30.66
C ILE A 10 15.68 10.05 -30.25
N GLY A 11 14.75 9.78 -31.17
CA GLY A 11 13.32 9.75 -30.88
C GLY A 11 12.96 8.71 -29.81
N SER A 12 13.49 7.50 -29.90
CA SER A 12 13.24 6.45 -28.92
C SER A 12 13.83 6.79 -27.55
N LEU A 13 15.01 7.41 -27.50
CA LEU A 13 15.64 7.88 -26.26
C LEU A 13 14.81 8.98 -25.60
N ILE A 14 14.28 9.94 -26.37
CA ILE A 14 13.42 11.01 -25.85
C ILE A 14 12.13 10.43 -25.27
N VAL A 15 11.46 9.52 -26.00
CA VAL A 15 10.26 8.81 -25.50
C VAL A 15 10.59 8.04 -24.23
N PHE A 16 11.71 7.34 -24.19
CA PHE A 16 12.17 6.61 -23.02
C PHE A 16 12.39 7.52 -21.81
N ILE A 17 13.04 8.69 -21.98
CA ILE A 17 13.26 9.67 -20.91
C ILE A 17 11.94 10.25 -20.40
N ILE A 18 11.04 10.65 -21.31
CA ILE A 18 9.72 11.21 -20.96
C ILE A 18 8.91 10.17 -20.18
N PHE A 19 8.87 8.94 -20.67
CA PHE A 19 8.28 7.81 -19.99
C PHE A 19 8.89 7.69 -18.59
N PHE A 20 10.21 7.53 -18.47
CA PHE A 20 10.88 7.39 -17.17
C PHE A 20 10.57 8.53 -16.18
N LYS A 21 10.46 9.77 -16.66
CA LYS A 21 10.15 10.95 -15.84
C LYS A 21 8.70 10.91 -15.30
N ILE A 22 7.74 10.49 -16.13
CA ILE A 22 6.35 10.30 -15.71
C ILE A 22 6.25 9.17 -14.68
N PHE A 23 6.94 8.05 -14.92
CA PHE A 23 6.96 6.89 -14.01
C PHE A 23 7.63 7.18 -12.66
N ARG A 24 8.55 8.16 -12.62
CA ARG A 24 9.21 8.61 -11.39
C ARG A 24 8.45 9.69 -10.62
N LYS A 25 7.29 10.16 -11.10
CA LYS A 25 6.50 11.17 -10.38
C LYS A 25 6.10 10.64 -9.01
N LYS A 26 6.56 11.32 -7.97
CA LYS A 26 6.22 11.03 -6.58
C LYS A 26 4.87 11.66 -6.24
N ASN A 27 4.08 10.99 -5.41
CA ASN A 27 2.87 11.55 -4.83
C ASN A 27 3.21 12.54 -3.70
N ILE A 28 2.18 13.13 -3.08
CA ILE A 28 2.32 14.10 -1.96
C ILE A 28 3.10 13.54 -0.76
N PHE A 29 3.25 12.22 -0.66
CA PHE A 29 4.01 11.52 0.39
C PHE A 29 5.41 11.11 -0.06
N GLY A 30 5.88 11.54 -1.22
CA GLY A 30 7.21 11.20 -1.74
C GLY A 30 7.32 9.78 -2.33
N LEU A 31 6.21 9.07 -2.50
CA LEU A 31 6.16 7.69 -2.99
C LEU A 31 5.84 7.63 -4.49
N GLN A 32 6.45 6.70 -5.22
CA GLN A 32 6.14 6.48 -6.64
C GLN A 32 4.78 5.77 -6.79
N GLY A 33 3.84 6.41 -7.48
CA GLY A 33 2.52 5.84 -7.74
C GLY A 33 1.36 6.82 -7.54
N LYS A 34 0.14 6.31 -7.74
CA LYS A 34 -1.11 7.05 -7.62
C LYS A 34 -1.73 6.81 -6.25
N LEU A 35 -2.12 7.86 -5.54
CA LEU A 35 -2.95 7.76 -4.33
C LEU A 35 -4.35 7.26 -4.72
N VAL A 36 -4.81 6.20 -4.06
CA VAL A 36 -6.10 5.52 -4.32
C VAL A 36 -7.08 5.75 -3.18
N TYR A 37 -6.57 5.87 -1.96
CA TYR A 37 -7.35 6.11 -0.77
C TYR A 37 -6.56 7.00 0.20
N LEU A 38 -7.25 7.90 0.88
CA LEU A 38 -6.74 8.72 1.97
C LEU A 38 -7.82 8.79 3.06
N ASP A 39 -7.43 8.61 4.32
CA ASP A 39 -8.30 8.90 5.45
C ASP A 39 -8.36 10.42 5.70
N GLU A 40 -9.53 11.01 5.46
CA GLU A 40 -9.88 12.42 5.68
C GLU A 40 -10.94 12.55 6.80
N GLY A 41 -11.02 11.55 7.70
CA GLY A 41 -11.98 11.51 8.79
C GLY A 41 -13.33 10.93 8.39
N LYS A 42 -14.43 11.44 8.93
CA LYS A 42 -15.75 10.77 8.91
C LYS A 42 -16.30 10.43 7.51
N LYS A 43 -15.85 11.13 6.47
CA LYS A 43 -16.29 10.93 5.08
C LYS A 43 -15.52 9.83 4.35
N SER A 44 -14.35 9.44 4.86
CA SER A 44 -13.55 8.40 4.21
C SER A 44 -14.19 7.04 4.39
N LYS A 45 -14.19 6.27 3.30
CA LYS A 45 -14.72 4.91 3.27
C LYS A 45 -14.06 4.06 4.35
N THR A 46 -14.87 3.22 4.98
CA THR A 46 -14.43 2.20 5.92
C THR A 46 -14.43 0.85 5.21
N PHE A 47 -13.34 0.10 5.33
CA PHE A 47 -13.23 -1.24 4.78
C PHE A 47 -13.78 -2.26 5.76
N VAL A 48 -14.64 -3.15 5.29
CA VAL A 48 -15.31 -4.15 6.12
C VAL A 48 -15.07 -5.55 5.56
N ASN A 49 -14.56 -6.45 6.40
CA ASN A 49 -14.53 -7.88 6.11
C ASN A 49 -15.54 -8.59 7.01
N HIS A 50 -16.68 -8.97 6.43
CA HIS A 50 -17.74 -9.65 7.16
C HIS A 50 -17.36 -11.07 7.61
N LYS A 51 -16.52 -11.78 6.86
CA LYS A 51 -16.07 -13.14 7.19
C LYS A 51 -15.31 -13.19 8.51
N PHE A 52 -14.43 -12.23 8.74
CA PHE A 52 -13.62 -12.13 9.95
C PHE A 52 -14.14 -11.08 10.95
N LYS A 53 -15.25 -10.41 10.63
CA LYS A 53 -15.84 -9.32 11.42
C LYS A 53 -14.82 -8.21 11.76
N ILE A 54 -14.01 -7.84 10.78
CA ILE A 54 -12.97 -6.81 10.92
C ILE A 54 -13.43 -5.56 10.17
N ILE A 55 -13.31 -4.43 10.85
CA ILE A 55 -13.50 -3.10 10.28
C ILE A 55 -12.17 -2.37 10.35
N ALA A 56 -11.80 -1.68 9.27
CA ALA A 56 -10.57 -0.93 9.25
C ALA A 56 -10.62 0.30 8.36
N LYS A 57 -9.77 1.25 8.70
CA LYS A 57 -9.61 2.51 8.01
C LYS A 57 -8.12 2.87 8.03
N PRO A 58 -7.36 2.42 7.01
CA PRO A 58 -5.92 2.69 6.96
C PRO A 58 -5.69 4.18 6.68
N ASP A 59 -4.52 4.72 6.98
CA ASP A 59 -4.27 6.14 6.69
C ASP A 59 -4.28 6.45 5.19
N PHE A 60 -3.63 5.61 4.38
CA PHE A 60 -3.67 5.75 2.92
C PHE A 60 -3.34 4.46 2.16
N ILE A 61 -3.82 4.40 0.91
CA ILE A 61 -3.50 3.33 -0.04
C ILE A 61 -3.01 3.98 -1.33
N PHE A 62 -1.91 3.47 -1.88
CA PHE A 62 -1.43 3.87 -3.19
C PHE A 62 -1.28 2.67 -4.14
N LYS A 63 -1.44 2.94 -5.43
CA LYS A 63 -1.14 2.02 -6.52
C LYS A 63 0.19 2.43 -7.13
N HIS A 64 1.19 1.57 -6.95
CA HIS A 64 2.49 1.74 -7.57
C HIS A 64 2.39 1.63 -9.10
N TRP A 65 3.38 2.18 -9.81
CA TRP A 65 3.36 2.24 -11.27
C TRP A 65 3.38 0.85 -11.94
N TRP A 66 3.94 -0.18 -11.30
CA TRP A 66 3.86 -1.58 -11.73
C TRP A 66 2.51 -2.26 -11.40
N GLY A 67 1.51 -1.49 -10.97
CA GLY A 67 0.12 -1.96 -10.78
C GLY A 67 -0.21 -2.54 -9.41
N GLN A 68 0.76 -2.67 -8.51
CA GLN A 68 0.54 -3.24 -7.18
C GLN A 68 0.04 -2.18 -6.19
N PHE A 69 -0.85 -2.60 -5.30
CA PHE A 69 -1.37 -1.74 -4.24
C PHE A 69 -0.56 -1.91 -2.96
N TYR A 70 -0.44 -0.82 -2.21
CA TYR A 70 0.26 -0.72 -0.95
C TYR A 70 -0.61 0.06 0.03
N MET A 71 -0.77 -0.48 1.23
CA MET A 71 -1.45 0.17 2.34
C MET A 71 -0.40 0.71 3.31
N ILE A 72 -0.62 1.90 3.83
CA ILE A 72 0.29 2.54 4.78
C ILE A 72 -0.48 2.91 6.04
N GLU A 73 0.09 2.58 7.20
CA GLU A 73 -0.23 3.26 8.46
C GLU A 73 0.97 4.14 8.82
N HIS A 74 0.69 5.39 9.08
CA HIS A 74 1.64 6.39 9.54
C HIS A 74 1.55 6.50 11.07
N LYS A 75 2.67 6.29 11.76
CA LYS A 75 2.74 6.53 13.21
C LYS A 75 3.87 7.49 13.54
N GLU A 76 3.53 8.51 14.30
CA GLU A 76 4.49 9.49 14.84
C GLU A 76 5.22 8.97 16.07
N SER A 77 5.80 7.78 15.99
CA SER A 77 6.60 7.24 17.08
C SER A 77 8.02 6.95 16.63
N TYR A 78 8.96 7.00 17.57
CA TYR A 78 10.35 6.57 17.38
C TYR A 78 10.60 5.16 17.91
N ARG A 79 9.59 4.55 18.54
CA ARG A 79 9.68 3.18 19.06
C ARG A 79 9.46 2.15 17.94
N GLU A 80 10.00 0.95 18.15
CA GLU A 80 9.68 -0.19 17.29
C GLU A 80 8.18 -0.53 17.34
N PRO A 81 7.60 -1.06 16.24
CA PRO A 81 6.22 -1.51 16.24
C PRO A 81 6.00 -2.58 17.31
N SER A 82 5.00 -2.35 18.16
CA SER A 82 4.57 -3.34 19.13
C SER A 82 3.83 -4.48 18.44
N ARG A 83 3.62 -5.58 19.15
CA ARG A 83 2.77 -6.67 18.66
C ARG A 83 1.35 -6.20 18.33
N ALA A 84 0.81 -5.25 19.10
CA ALA A 84 -0.52 -4.68 18.85
C ALA A 84 -0.55 -3.91 17.53
N ASP A 85 0.49 -3.11 17.25
CA ASP A 85 0.63 -2.37 16.00
C ASP A 85 0.64 -3.33 14.80
N ILE A 86 1.41 -4.43 14.90
CA ILE A 86 1.47 -5.47 13.85
C ILE A 86 0.11 -6.15 13.66
N VAL A 87 -0.63 -6.42 14.73
CA VAL A 87 -1.95 -7.06 14.65
C VAL A 87 -3.00 -6.12 14.03
N GLN A 88 -3.02 -4.84 14.45
CA GLN A 88 -3.89 -3.80 13.88
C GLN A 88 -3.74 -3.73 12.37
N VAL A 89 -2.49 -3.66 11.92
CA VAL A 89 -2.12 -3.60 10.51
C VAL A 89 -2.57 -4.84 9.74
N LYS A 90 -2.35 -6.03 10.30
CA LYS A 90 -2.78 -7.28 9.66
C LYS A 90 -4.29 -7.35 9.53
N ALA A 91 -5.02 -6.91 10.55
CA ALA A 91 -6.47 -6.82 10.53
C ALA A 91 -6.93 -5.85 9.43
N ALA A 92 -6.34 -4.65 9.35
CA ALA A 92 -6.63 -3.69 8.30
C ALA A 92 -6.35 -4.24 6.91
N LEU A 93 -5.23 -4.94 6.72
CA LEU A 93 -4.88 -5.56 5.46
C LEU A 93 -5.90 -6.64 5.05
N ILE A 94 -6.40 -7.45 6.00
CA ILE A 94 -7.47 -8.41 5.74
C ILE A 94 -8.77 -7.69 5.33
N ALA A 95 -9.12 -6.61 6.01
CA ALA A 95 -10.30 -5.80 5.69
C ALA A 95 -10.24 -5.27 4.26
N VAL A 96 -9.16 -4.57 3.91
CA VAL A 96 -8.99 -3.95 2.59
C VAL A 96 -8.90 -4.99 1.47
N ARG A 97 -8.28 -6.16 1.71
CA ARG A 97 -8.16 -7.23 0.70
C ARG A 97 -9.49 -7.84 0.26
N SER A 98 -10.56 -7.65 1.05
CA SER A 98 -11.92 -8.05 0.65
C SER A 98 -12.39 -7.29 -0.59
N GLU A 99 -11.86 -6.08 -0.80
CA GLU A 99 -12.24 -5.19 -1.90
C GLU A 99 -11.11 -4.94 -2.89
N ILE A 100 -9.85 -5.02 -2.43
CA ILE A 100 -8.64 -4.90 -3.25
C ILE A 100 -7.80 -6.18 -3.11
N PRO A 101 -8.17 -7.29 -3.79
CA PRO A 101 -7.51 -8.59 -3.60
C PRO A 101 -6.00 -8.59 -3.91
N SER A 102 -5.57 -7.69 -4.80
CA SER A 102 -4.17 -7.51 -5.23
C SER A 102 -3.30 -6.72 -4.24
N LEU A 103 -3.88 -6.25 -3.13
CA LEU A 103 -3.14 -5.61 -2.04
C LEU A 103 -2.22 -6.64 -1.37
N LYS A 104 -0.91 -6.51 -1.62
CA LYS A 104 0.11 -7.49 -1.20
C LYS A 104 0.92 -7.03 0.01
N LYS A 105 1.04 -5.72 0.20
CA LYS A 105 2.07 -5.13 1.06
C LYS A 105 1.54 -4.06 1.96
N TYR A 106 2.13 -4.01 3.14
CA TYR A 106 1.94 -2.98 4.12
C TYR A 106 3.28 -2.29 4.41
N ILE A 107 3.25 -0.98 4.57
CA ILE A 107 4.41 -0.18 4.98
C ILE A 107 4.06 0.47 6.33
N TYR A 108 4.83 0.15 7.36
CA TYR A 108 4.83 0.93 8.60
C TYR A 108 5.76 2.12 8.38
N GLN A 109 5.24 3.35 8.41
CA GLN A 109 6.07 4.53 8.25
C GLN A 109 6.32 5.18 9.62
N LEU A 110 7.54 5.00 10.13
CA LEU A 110 8.10 5.77 11.25
C LEU A 110 8.80 7.02 10.69
N LYS A 111 8.99 8.08 11.49
CA LYS A 111 9.67 9.34 11.09
C LYS A 111 11.03 9.19 10.36
N LYS A 112 11.70 8.02 10.41
CA LYS A 112 12.96 7.73 9.71
C LYS A 112 13.08 6.33 9.08
N VAL A 113 12.09 5.42 9.25
CA VAL A 113 12.25 4.00 8.89
C VAL A 113 11.00 3.45 8.20
N TYR A 114 11.20 2.74 7.10
CA TYR A 114 10.16 1.99 6.39
C TYR A 114 10.25 0.51 6.80
N ILE A 115 9.20 -0.05 7.41
CA ILE A 115 9.13 -1.49 7.68
C ILE A 115 8.14 -2.11 6.70
N ASP A 116 8.65 -3.00 5.86
CA ASP A 116 7.91 -3.75 4.88
C ASP A 116 7.36 -5.06 5.48
N ILE A 117 6.04 -5.15 5.63
CA ILE A 117 5.37 -6.36 6.10
C ILE A 117 4.63 -6.98 4.92
N THR A 118 5.21 -8.04 4.35
CA THR A 118 4.58 -8.84 3.30
C THR A 118 3.85 -10.04 3.91
N LEU A 119 2.53 -10.15 3.69
CA LEU A 119 1.78 -11.35 4.07
C LEU A 119 2.05 -12.48 3.07
N LYS A 120 2.91 -13.45 3.42
CA LYS A 120 3.23 -14.59 2.54
C LYS A 120 2.06 -15.55 2.29
N ARG A 121 1.12 -15.70 3.23
CA ARG A 121 -0.15 -16.46 3.08
C ARG A 121 -1.01 -16.25 4.33
N VAL A 122 -2.28 -15.85 4.19
CA VAL A 122 -3.24 -15.90 5.32
C VAL A 122 -3.65 -17.36 5.47
N ARG A 123 -3.02 -18.12 6.37
CA ARG A 123 -3.50 -19.45 6.77
C ARG A 123 -4.65 -19.27 7.76
N GLU A 124 -5.62 -20.18 7.73
CA GLU A 124 -6.91 -20.21 8.46
C GLU A 124 -6.81 -20.12 10.01
N GLY A 125 -5.62 -19.90 10.58
CA GLY A 125 -5.38 -19.86 12.02
C GLY A 125 -5.77 -18.57 12.75
N PHE A 126 -6.24 -17.52 12.06
CA PHE A 126 -6.73 -16.30 12.73
C PHE A 126 -8.06 -16.51 13.46
N SER A 127 -8.87 -17.49 13.02
CA SER A 127 -10.20 -17.75 13.60
C SER A 127 -10.18 -18.46 14.96
N LYS A 128 -9.16 -19.28 15.25
CA LYS A 128 -9.16 -20.10 16.48
C LYS A 128 -8.66 -19.39 17.74
N LYS A 129 -7.94 -18.26 17.62
CA LYS A 129 -7.22 -17.65 18.76
C LYS A 129 -7.86 -16.39 19.33
N TYR A 130 -8.87 -15.83 18.67
CA TYR A 130 -9.57 -14.63 19.12
C TYR A 130 -11.08 -14.84 18.92
N GLN A 131 -11.69 -15.59 19.84
CA GLN A 131 -13.12 -15.44 20.08
C GLN A 131 -13.31 -14.15 20.89
N PRO A 132 -14.19 -13.24 20.48
CA PRO A 132 -14.53 -12.09 21.31
C PRO A 132 -15.16 -12.61 22.61
N ILE A 133 -14.63 -12.17 23.76
CA ILE A 133 -15.36 -12.27 25.02
C ILE A 133 -16.49 -11.26 24.90
N ILE A 134 -17.69 -11.77 24.60
CA ILE A 134 -18.93 -11.01 24.66
C ILE A 134 -19.43 -11.21 26.09
N ASN A 135 -19.26 -10.17 26.92
CA ASN A 135 -20.05 -9.99 28.14
C ASN A 135 -21.24 -9.10 27.80
#